data_AF-A0A4Q7E2K0-F1
#
_entry.id   AF-A0A4Q7E2K0-F1
#
_cell.length_a   1.000
_cell.length_b   1.000
_cell.length_c   1.000
_cell.angle_alpha   90.00
_cell.angle_beta   90.00
_cell.angle_gamma   90.00
#
_symmetry.space_group_name_H-M   'P 1'
#
loop_
_entity.id
_entity.type
_entity.pdbx_description
1 polymer ?
#
loop_
_entity_poly.entity_id
_entity_poly.type
_entity_poly.pdbx_seq_one_letter_code
_entity_poly.pdbx_strand_id
1 'polypeptide(L)'
;MLPSQLCTALYRYLRHQWRWLIMMGLATSWTMGLGTTATADYTRYASPEAAPQPVITRGIGVEARIQAIEQTWEADYTAFLRSPSGLQPLDGADVAATLAELNTQTGHRLGLVYIVPESDGLELVLASPDAAAVQYRLEVPRSRFEAEVDNLQRQILRPNSDRYLAPAQQLYQWLIAPMEADLGDRRIDTLVFCVGERVRSLPLAALHDGQQFLAEKYDLGLIPALTLTDPQFRALRQVDVLAMGASEFNRLADLPAVSVELSTVADELWPGVIHLNADFTKQVLQRELAQAQYEIVHLATHAEFQEGAADQSFIQLWQDEQLNLLELRDLDWQTLPVELLVLSACQTALGNPQAELGFAGLAYQTGVRSALASLWSVSDVGTLALMREFYGQLAQAQGETKAAVLGSTQRAMIHGEVTLTETQLVNSSGQAIALPLSLQAQVADIDLSHPFYWSAFVLVGAPW
;
A
#
# COMPACT_ATOMS: atom_id res chain seq x y z
N MET A 1 46.81 -25.03 -4.84
CA MET A 1 46.81 -25.28 -3.39
C MET A 1 46.28 -24.01 -2.71
N LEU A 2 45.31 -24.20 -1.80
CA LEU A 2 44.41 -23.25 -1.10
C LEU A 2 45.00 -21.88 -0.64
N PRO A 3 44.16 -20.88 -0.29
CA PRO A 3 42.86 -20.54 -0.91
C PRO A 3 42.51 -19.03 -0.96
N SER A 4 41.53 -18.74 -1.83
CA SER A 4 40.76 -17.49 -2.00
C SER A 4 39.92 -17.04 -0.78
N GLN A 5 39.98 -17.73 0.35
CA GLN A 5 39.20 -17.38 1.55
C GLN A 5 39.79 -16.20 2.35
N LEU A 6 41.08 -15.88 2.16
CA LEU A 6 41.73 -14.74 2.83
C LEU A 6 41.33 -13.38 2.22
N CYS A 7 41.03 -13.29 0.93
CA CYS A 7 40.58 -12.04 0.30
C CYS A 7 39.17 -11.64 0.75
N THR A 8 38.25 -12.59 0.91
CA THR A 8 36.87 -12.31 1.32
C THR A 8 36.80 -11.93 2.80
N ALA A 9 37.67 -12.49 3.65
CA ALA A 9 37.80 -12.12 5.05
C ALA A 9 38.41 -10.72 5.24
N LEU A 10 39.43 -10.36 4.44
CA LEU A 10 40.02 -9.01 4.48
C LEU A 10 39.02 -7.94 4.01
N TYR A 11 38.21 -8.23 2.98
CA TYR A 11 37.19 -7.32 2.47
C TYR A 11 36.05 -7.10 3.50
N ARG A 12 35.61 -8.16 4.20
CA ARG A 12 34.61 -8.04 5.28
C ARG A 12 35.15 -7.32 6.52
N TYR A 13 36.42 -7.52 6.87
CA TYR A 13 37.06 -6.82 8.00
C TYR A 13 37.26 -5.32 7.71
N LEU A 14 37.66 -4.97 6.48
CA LEU A 14 37.78 -3.57 6.06
C LEU A 14 36.42 -2.87 5.98
N ARG A 15 35.36 -3.50 5.45
CA ARG A 15 34.00 -2.91 5.40
C ARG A 15 33.42 -2.61 6.80
N HIS A 16 33.77 -3.40 7.81
CA HIS A 16 33.34 -3.15 9.19
C HIS A 16 34.10 -2.00 9.88
N GLN A 17 35.39 -1.82 9.57
CA GLN A 17 36.21 -0.70 10.08
C GLN A 17 35.80 0.66 9.47
N TRP A 18 35.32 0.67 8.22
CA TRP A 18 34.81 1.89 7.57
C TRP A 18 33.52 2.44 8.22
N ARG A 19 32.65 1.59 8.79
CA ARG A 19 31.47 2.04 9.54
C ARG A 19 31.82 2.71 10.87
N TRP A 20 32.97 2.37 11.48
CA TRP A 20 33.44 3.02 12.72
C TRP A 20 34.15 4.35 12.46
N LEU A 21 34.85 4.51 11.33
CA LEU A 21 35.56 5.75 10.98
C LEU A 21 34.63 6.88 10.51
N ILE A 22 33.41 6.58 10.04
CA ILE A 22 32.39 7.59 9.70
C ILE A 22 31.70 8.14 10.96
N MET A 23 31.72 7.42 12.10
CA MET A 23 31.20 7.92 13.40
C MET A 23 32.16 8.86 14.14
N MET A 24 33.44 8.93 13.77
CA MET A 24 34.41 9.85 14.39
C MET A 24 34.91 10.84 13.33
N GLY A 25 34.21 11.96 13.19
CA GLY A 25 34.52 13.03 12.24
C GLY A 25 35.94 13.59 12.39
N LEU A 26 36.89 13.01 11.66
CA LEU A 26 38.25 13.52 11.50
C LEU A 26 38.59 13.56 10.02
N ALA A 27 38.46 14.75 9.44
CA ALA A 27 38.96 15.07 8.12
C ALA A 27 40.48 15.26 8.19
N THR A 28 41.25 14.42 7.49
CA THR A 28 42.63 14.74 7.11
C THR A 28 42.82 14.48 5.63
N SER A 29 43.12 15.54 4.90
CA SER A 29 43.42 15.54 3.47
C SER A 29 44.79 14.92 3.20
N TRP A 30 44.86 14.03 2.23
CA TRP A 30 46.10 13.61 1.57
C TRP A 30 45.89 13.69 0.07
N THR A 31 46.76 14.44 -0.61
CA THR A 31 46.89 14.46 -2.07
C THR A 31 48.16 13.72 -2.47
N MET A 32 48.00 12.64 -3.23
CA MET A 32 49.02 12.15 -4.17
C MET A 32 48.33 11.64 -5.42
N GLY A 33 48.80 12.12 -6.57
CA GLY A 33 48.15 11.96 -7.86
C GLY A 33 48.56 10.73 -8.66
N LEU A 34 47.84 10.61 -9.78
CA LEU A 34 48.01 9.74 -10.95
C LEU A 34 47.53 8.29 -10.81
N GLY A 35 46.27 8.12 -11.18
CA GLY A 35 45.68 6.88 -11.65
C GLY A 35 44.26 7.18 -12.09
N THR A 36 43.96 7.01 -13.38
CA THR A 36 42.62 7.18 -13.95
C THR A 36 41.64 6.23 -13.27
N THR A 37 41.04 6.66 -12.17
CA THR A 37 39.82 6.07 -11.64
C THR A 37 38.68 6.63 -12.46
N ALA A 38 37.97 5.75 -13.15
CA ALA A 38 36.62 6.04 -13.62
C ALA A 38 35.81 6.50 -12.40
N THR A 39 35.66 7.81 -12.25
CA THR A 39 34.66 8.39 -11.39
C THR A 39 33.34 7.91 -11.94
N ALA A 40 32.64 7.05 -11.20
CA ALA A 40 31.22 6.90 -11.40
C ALA A 40 30.65 8.32 -11.36
N ASP A 41 30.20 8.81 -12.51
CA ASP A 41 29.42 10.03 -12.60
C ASP A 41 28.16 9.78 -11.77
N TYR A 42 28.23 10.13 -10.48
CA TYR A 42 27.08 10.53 -9.71
C TYR A 42 26.60 11.83 -10.36
N THR A 43 25.99 11.74 -11.54
CA THR A 43 25.11 12.79 -12.03
C THR A 43 24.12 13.04 -10.93
N ARG A 44 24.30 14.18 -10.25
CA ARG A 44 23.44 14.72 -9.21
C ARG A 44 22.00 14.54 -9.69
N TYR A 45 21.25 13.68 -9.02
CA TYR A 45 19.80 13.79 -9.05
C TYR A 45 19.50 15.23 -8.65
N ALA A 46 18.73 15.96 -9.47
CA ALA A 46 18.30 17.29 -9.08
C ALA A 46 17.62 17.16 -7.72
N SER A 47 18.08 17.92 -6.73
CA SER A 47 17.39 17.98 -5.44
C SER A 47 15.93 18.34 -5.68
N PRO A 48 14.99 17.74 -4.94
CA PRO A 48 13.58 18.06 -5.10
C PRO A 48 13.38 19.56 -4.99
N GLU A 49 12.61 20.12 -5.91
CA GLU A 49 12.24 21.53 -5.84
C GLU A 49 11.32 21.70 -4.62
N ALA A 50 11.58 22.74 -3.82
CA ALA A 50 10.68 23.12 -2.74
C ALA A 50 9.27 23.37 -3.31
N ALA A 51 8.25 23.00 -2.54
CA ALA A 51 6.87 23.28 -2.90
C ALA A 51 6.70 24.79 -3.20
N PRO A 52 5.95 25.17 -4.26
CA PRO A 52 5.52 26.55 -4.39
C PRO A 52 4.71 26.94 -3.15
N GLN A 53 4.81 28.21 -2.74
CA GLN A 53 4.11 28.69 -1.55
C GLN A 53 2.59 28.52 -1.75
N PRO A 54 1.90 27.72 -0.92
CA PRO A 54 0.49 27.47 -1.11
C PRO A 54 -0.35 28.69 -0.70
N VAL A 55 -1.46 28.91 -1.41
CA VAL A 55 -2.54 29.75 -0.90
C VAL A 55 -3.33 28.92 0.12
N ILE A 56 -3.37 29.37 1.37
CA ILE A 56 -4.00 28.64 2.48
C ILE A 56 -5.34 29.28 2.86
N THR A 57 -6.40 28.48 2.88
CA THR A 57 -7.76 28.88 3.31
C THR A 57 -8.22 27.99 4.47
N ARG A 58 -8.94 28.54 5.45
CA ARG A 58 -9.45 27.79 6.63
C ARG A 58 -10.93 28.08 6.87
N GLY A 59 -11.68 27.10 7.37
CA GLY A 59 -13.05 27.28 7.87
C GLY A 59 -14.15 27.15 6.79
N ILE A 60 -15.24 27.91 6.96
CA ILE A 60 -16.55 27.72 6.29
C ILE A 60 -16.48 27.54 4.75
N GLY A 61 -15.56 28.23 4.06
CA GLY A 61 -15.41 28.08 2.60
C GLY A 61 -14.83 26.72 2.17
N VAL A 62 -14.09 26.05 3.06
CA VAL A 62 -13.47 24.74 2.84
C VAL A 62 -14.48 23.61 3.04
N GLU A 63 -15.44 23.77 3.96
CA GLU A 63 -16.48 22.77 4.22
C GLU A 63 -17.37 22.53 2.98
N ALA A 64 -17.78 23.61 2.32
CA ALA A 64 -18.51 23.52 1.05
C ALA A 64 -17.66 22.92 -0.08
N ARG A 65 -16.33 23.14 -0.05
CA ARG A 65 -15.41 22.54 -1.03
C ARG A 65 -15.30 21.02 -0.82
N ILE A 66 -15.20 20.55 0.42
CA ILE A 66 -15.22 19.12 0.75
C ILE A 66 -16.48 18.46 0.18
N GLN A 67 -17.66 19.06 0.42
CA GLN A 67 -18.92 18.55 -0.11
C GLN A 67 -18.92 18.41 -1.63
N ALA A 68 -18.38 19.41 -2.34
CA ALA A 68 -18.28 19.37 -3.81
C ALA A 68 -17.32 18.27 -4.30
N ILE A 69 -16.23 18.02 -3.58
CA ILE A 69 -15.28 16.96 -3.92
C ILE A 69 -15.92 15.57 -3.71
N GLU A 70 -16.55 15.33 -2.55
CA GLU A 70 -17.26 14.08 -2.24
C GLU A 70 -18.33 13.77 -3.30
N GLN A 71 -19.14 14.76 -3.70
CA GLN A 71 -20.14 14.61 -4.76
C GLN A 71 -19.53 14.22 -6.10
N THR A 72 -18.37 14.80 -6.43
CA THR A 72 -17.69 14.52 -7.70
C THR A 72 -17.18 13.08 -7.73
N TRP A 73 -16.53 12.62 -6.66
CA TRP A 73 -16.01 11.25 -6.61
C TRP A 73 -17.13 10.22 -6.50
N GLU A 74 -18.18 10.50 -5.74
CA GLU A 74 -19.38 9.66 -5.71
C GLU A 74 -19.97 9.49 -7.12
N ALA A 75 -20.06 10.57 -7.90
CA ALA A 75 -20.50 10.51 -9.29
C ALA A 75 -19.56 9.66 -10.17
N ASP A 76 -18.24 9.79 -10.02
CA ASP A 76 -17.26 8.99 -10.77
C ASP A 76 -17.44 7.48 -10.48
N TYR A 77 -17.53 7.10 -9.21
CA TYR A 77 -17.67 5.69 -8.81
C TYR A 77 -19.03 5.11 -9.19
N THR A 78 -20.13 5.85 -9.01
CA THR A 78 -21.47 5.39 -9.40
C THR A 78 -21.58 5.20 -10.91
N ALA A 79 -20.97 6.09 -11.70
CA ALA A 79 -20.90 5.96 -13.16
C ALA A 79 -20.07 4.75 -13.58
N PHE A 80 -18.88 4.55 -12.98
CA PHE A 80 -18.02 3.40 -13.26
C PHE A 80 -18.71 2.06 -12.92
N LEU A 81 -19.46 2.02 -11.83
CA LEU A 81 -20.08 0.79 -11.30
C LEU A 81 -21.49 0.51 -11.81
N ARG A 82 -22.08 1.45 -12.53
CA ARG A 82 -23.46 1.39 -13.01
C ARG A 82 -24.44 1.13 -11.85
N SER A 83 -24.15 1.74 -10.70
CA SER A 83 -24.95 1.63 -9.48
C SER A 83 -25.30 3.03 -9.00
N PRO A 84 -26.59 3.41 -8.92
CA PRO A 84 -26.97 4.73 -8.43
C PRO A 84 -26.66 4.85 -6.94
N SER A 85 -26.08 5.97 -6.52
CA SER A 85 -26.05 6.32 -5.11
C SER A 85 -27.35 7.03 -4.72
N GLY A 86 -27.89 6.68 -3.56
CA GLY A 86 -28.99 7.38 -2.90
C GLY A 86 -28.51 8.14 -1.66
N LEU A 87 -27.21 8.37 -1.54
CA LEU A 87 -26.55 8.86 -0.33
C LEU A 87 -26.60 10.38 -0.27
N GLN A 88 -26.64 10.92 0.95
CA GLN A 88 -26.58 12.37 1.15
C GLN A 88 -25.10 12.81 1.14
N PRO A 89 -24.76 13.87 0.40
CA PRO A 89 -23.40 14.40 0.42
C PRO A 89 -23.00 14.90 1.80
N LEU A 90 -21.82 14.49 2.28
CA LEU A 90 -21.24 14.98 3.53
C LEU A 90 -20.61 16.35 3.32
N ASP A 91 -20.86 17.29 4.22
CA ASP A 91 -20.08 18.52 4.29
C ASP A 91 -18.85 18.37 5.21
N GLY A 92 -18.04 19.42 5.33
CA GLY A 92 -16.84 19.37 6.16
C GLY A 92 -17.12 19.20 7.66
N ALA A 93 -18.29 19.59 8.16
CA ALA A 93 -18.68 19.40 9.55
C ALA A 93 -19.12 17.95 9.80
N ASP A 94 -19.86 17.35 8.86
CA ASP A 94 -20.20 15.92 8.89
C ASP A 94 -18.93 15.07 8.89
N VAL A 95 -17.99 15.37 7.99
CA VAL A 95 -16.68 14.70 7.91
C VAL A 95 -15.91 14.81 9.22
N ALA A 96 -15.84 16.01 9.82
CA ALA A 96 -15.15 16.21 11.09
C ALA A 96 -15.82 15.40 12.22
N ALA A 97 -17.16 15.34 12.26
CA ALA A 97 -17.89 14.56 13.24
C ALA A 97 -17.62 13.05 13.10
N THR A 98 -17.62 12.52 11.87
CA THR A 98 -17.26 11.12 11.58
C THR A 98 -15.83 10.81 12.04
N LEU A 99 -14.87 11.69 11.74
CA LEU A 99 -13.48 11.50 12.17
C LEU A 99 -13.34 11.55 13.70
N ALA A 100 -14.12 12.38 14.40
CA ALA A 100 -14.12 12.45 15.86
C ALA A 100 -14.69 11.18 16.51
N GLU A 101 -15.72 10.60 15.91
CA GLU A 101 -16.26 9.30 16.34
C GLU A 101 -15.22 8.18 16.13
N LEU A 102 -14.63 8.10 14.94
CA LEU A 102 -13.58 7.13 14.63
C LEU A 102 -12.39 7.25 15.59
N ASN A 103 -11.90 8.46 15.85
CA ASN A 103 -10.83 8.69 16.81
C ASN A 103 -11.18 8.19 18.22
N THR A 104 -12.43 8.34 18.64
CA THR A 104 -12.90 7.82 19.93
C THR A 104 -12.96 6.28 19.94
N GLN A 105 -13.33 5.67 18.82
CA GLN A 105 -13.50 4.21 18.70
C GLN A 105 -12.16 3.47 18.54
N THR A 106 -11.22 4.04 17.78
CA THR A 106 -9.94 3.41 17.42
C THR A 106 -8.79 3.82 18.33
N GLY A 107 -8.86 5.00 18.95
CA GLY A 107 -7.75 5.60 19.68
C GLY A 107 -6.68 6.23 18.77
N HIS A 108 -6.88 6.22 17.45
CA HIS A 108 -6.00 6.84 16.45
C HIS A 108 -6.57 8.17 15.99
N ARG A 109 -5.71 9.16 15.79
CA ARG A 109 -6.12 10.48 15.37
C ARG A 109 -6.05 10.60 13.85
N LEU A 110 -7.19 10.33 13.20
CA LEU A 110 -7.32 10.32 11.74
C LEU A 110 -7.32 11.73 11.14
N GLY A 111 -6.60 11.91 10.04
CA GLY A 111 -6.71 13.05 9.14
C GLY A 111 -7.16 12.60 7.75
N LEU A 112 -8.24 13.20 7.24
CA LEU A 112 -8.73 12.93 5.90
C LEU A 112 -8.11 13.92 4.92
N VAL A 113 -7.39 13.41 3.93
CA VAL A 113 -6.64 14.18 2.95
C VAL A 113 -7.28 14.03 1.58
N TYR A 114 -7.77 15.14 1.05
CA TYR A 114 -8.25 15.25 -0.31
C TYR A 114 -7.12 15.71 -1.22
N ILE A 115 -6.85 14.99 -2.30
CA ILE A 115 -5.87 15.39 -3.33
C ILE A 115 -6.60 15.56 -4.66
N VAL A 116 -6.62 16.79 -5.16
CA VAL A 116 -7.37 17.18 -6.37
C VAL A 116 -6.42 17.84 -7.36
N PRO A 117 -5.90 17.09 -8.35
CA PRO A 117 -5.16 17.68 -9.46
C PRO A 117 -6.09 18.50 -10.37
N GLU A 118 -5.83 19.80 -10.49
CA GLU A 118 -6.57 20.74 -11.34
C GLU A 118 -5.71 21.16 -12.55
N SER A 119 -6.33 21.69 -13.62
CA SER A 119 -5.61 22.00 -14.87
C SER A 119 -4.33 22.84 -14.68
N ASP A 120 -4.39 23.82 -13.80
CA ASP A 120 -3.40 24.85 -13.55
C ASP A 120 -2.89 24.86 -12.10
N GLY A 121 -3.27 23.86 -11.29
CA GLY A 121 -2.85 23.79 -9.89
C GLY A 121 -3.07 22.43 -9.26
N LEU A 122 -2.64 22.33 -8.01
CA LEU A 122 -2.86 21.17 -7.15
C LEU A 122 -3.55 21.65 -5.89
N GLU A 123 -4.76 21.15 -5.65
CA GLU A 123 -5.53 21.46 -4.46
C GLU A 123 -5.44 20.29 -3.47
N LEU A 124 -5.12 20.63 -2.23
CA LEU A 124 -5.13 19.72 -1.10
C LEU A 124 -6.15 20.22 -0.07
N VAL A 125 -6.91 19.31 0.54
CA VAL A 125 -7.75 19.64 1.69
C VAL A 125 -7.47 18.67 2.82
N LEU A 126 -7.20 19.20 4.02
CA LEU A 126 -7.06 18.42 5.25
C LEU A 126 -8.29 18.65 6.13
N ALA A 127 -9.06 17.59 6.37
CA ALA A 127 -10.09 17.54 7.39
C ALA A 127 -9.61 16.74 8.60
N SER A 128 -10.10 17.11 9.79
CA SER A 128 -9.69 16.51 11.06
C SER A 128 -10.80 16.61 12.11
N PRO A 129 -10.82 15.76 13.15
CA PRO A 129 -11.87 15.71 14.18
C PRO A 129 -12.25 17.06 14.83
N ASP A 130 -11.25 17.81 15.30
CA ASP A 130 -11.48 18.91 16.26
C ASP A 130 -11.00 20.28 15.75
N ALA A 131 -10.76 20.40 14.44
CA ALA A 131 -10.21 21.62 13.85
C ALA A 131 -10.79 21.88 12.48
N ALA A 132 -10.96 23.17 12.17
CA ALA A 132 -11.43 23.61 10.86
C ALA A 132 -10.60 22.98 9.74
N ALA A 133 -11.30 22.55 8.69
CA ALA A 133 -10.67 22.06 7.49
C ALA A 133 -9.77 23.14 6.87
N VAL A 134 -8.67 22.69 6.27
CA VAL A 134 -7.66 23.56 5.67
C VAL A 134 -7.49 23.19 4.22
N GLN A 135 -7.54 24.20 3.36
CA GLN A 135 -7.29 24.05 1.94
C GLN A 135 -5.95 24.68 1.60
N TYR A 136 -5.18 23.99 0.76
CA TYR A 136 -3.91 24.44 0.21
C TYR A 136 -4.02 24.39 -1.31
N ARG A 137 -3.72 25.49 -1.98
CA ARG A 137 -3.63 25.53 -3.45
C ARG A 137 -2.22 25.85 -3.87
N LEU A 138 -1.63 24.94 -4.64
CA LEU A 138 -0.28 25.04 -5.15
C LEU A 138 -0.31 25.33 -6.66
N GLU A 139 0.60 26.19 -7.13
CA GLU A 139 0.82 26.43 -8.56
C GLU A 139 1.66 25.31 -9.18
N VAL A 140 1.12 24.09 -9.20
CA VAL A 140 1.70 22.92 -9.85
C VAL A 140 0.77 22.47 -10.97
N PRO A 141 1.10 22.73 -12.25
CA PRO A 141 0.25 22.32 -13.37
C PRO A 141 0.03 20.80 -13.40
N ARG A 142 -1.17 20.35 -13.74
CA ARG A 142 -1.53 18.92 -13.81
C ARG A 142 -0.53 18.10 -14.61
N SER A 143 -0.13 18.56 -15.79
CA SER A 143 0.81 17.85 -16.66
C SER A 143 2.18 17.63 -16.00
N ARG A 144 2.63 18.56 -15.16
CA ARG A 144 3.87 18.41 -14.40
C ARG A 144 3.70 17.40 -13.26
N PHE A 145 2.59 17.50 -12.54
CA PHE A 145 2.25 16.58 -11.45
C PHE A 145 2.17 15.13 -11.96
N GLU A 146 1.39 14.90 -13.02
CA GLU A 146 1.21 13.59 -13.64
C GLU A 146 2.52 13.01 -14.17
N ALA A 147 3.39 13.85 -14.78
CA ALA A 147 4.70 13.40 -15.23
C ALA A 147 5.59 12.89 -14.09
N GLU A 148 5.50 13.48 -12.89
CA GLU A 148 6.25 13.04 -11.72
C GLU A 148 5.64 11.78 -11.08
N VAL A 149 4.30 11.67 -11.06
CA VAL A 149 3.61 10.43 -10.69
C VAL A 149 4.07 9.27 -11.58
N ASP A 150 4.05 9.46 -12.89
CA ASP A 150 4.50 8.45 -13.85
C ASP A 150 5.99 8.13 -13.67
N ASN A 151 6.79 9.13 -13.29
CA ASN A 151 8.20 8.93 -12.99
C ASN A 151 8.37 8.02 -11.77
N LEU A 152 7.68 8.31 -10.66
CA LEU A 152 7.71 7.47 -9.46
C LEU A 152 7.30 6.04 -9.78
N GLN A 153 6.14 5.87 -10.42
CA GLN A 153 5.60 4.56 -10.78
C GLN A 153 6.56 3.75 -11.66
N ARG A 154 7.27 4.37 -12.60
CA ARG A 154 8.27 3.66 -13.42
C ARG A 154 9.54 3.30 -12.65
N GLN A 155 10.02 4.17 -11.76
CA GLN A 155 11.28 3.94 -11.05
C GLN A 155 11.13 2.96 -9.89
N ILE A 156 9.97 2.96 -9.19
CA ILE A 156 9.74 2.13 -8.01
C ILE A 156 9.67 0.62 -8.34
N LEU A 157 9.32 0.27 -9.58
CA LEU A 157 9.30 -1.09 -10.10
C LEU A 157 10.69 -1.70 -10.32
N ARG A 158 11.77 -0.99 -9.99
CA ARG A 158 13.15 -1.44 -10.16
C ARG A 158 13.77 -1.67 -8.77
N PRO A 159 13.60 -2.86 -8.16
CA PRO A 159 14.02 -3.13 -6.78
C PRO A 159 15.54 -2.98 -6.52
N ASN A 160 16.35 -2.90 -7.58
CA ASN A 160 17.81 -2.74 -7.51
C ASN A 160 18.25 -1.29 -7.76
N SER A 161 17.40 -0.29 -7.53
CA SER A 161 17.66 1.10 -7.93
C SER A 161 16.94 2.13 -7.06
N ASP A 162 17.71 3.04 -6.47
CA ASP A 162 17.18 4.15 -5.65
C ASP A 162 16.64 5.35 -6.47
N ARG A 163 16.52 5.21 -7.79
CA ARG A 163 16.01 6.28 -8.68
C ARG A 163 14.60 6.73 -8.36
N TYR A 164 13.82 5.94 -7.61
CA TYR A 164 12.50 6.32 -7.13
C TYR A 164 12.57 7.46 -6.10
N LEU A 165 13.69 7.66 -5.40
CA LEU A 165 13.79 8.66 -4.32
C LEU A 165 13.55 10.08 -4.81
N ALA A 166 14.11 10.46 -5.97
CA ALA A 166 13.92 11.82 -6.51
C ALA A 166 12.45 12.15 -6.80
N PRO A 167 11.69 11.35 -7.58
CA PRO A 167 10.26 11.60 -7.78
C PRO A 167 9.44 11.45 -6.49
N ALA A 168 9.78 10.49 -5.61
CA ALA A 168 9.11 10.33 -4.31
C ALA A 168 9.24 11.58 -3.43
N GLN A 169 10.43 12.20 -3.41
CA GLN A 169 10.68 13.44 -2.67
C GLN A 169 9.98 14.62 -3.30
N GLN A 170 9.97 14.72 -4.64
CA GLN A 170 9.27 15.81 -5.32
C GLN A 170 7.76 15.77 -5.04
N LEU A 171 7.17 14.58 -5.10
CA LEU A 171 5.76 14.37 -4.78
C LEU A 171 5.46 14.61 -3.30
N TYR A 172 6.36 14.22 -2.38
CA TYR A 172 6.24 14.56 -0.97
C TYR A 172 6.18 16.08 -0.75
N GLN A 173 7.06 16.83 -1.42
CA GLN A 173 7.08 18.30 -1.36
C GLN A 173 5.76 18.90 -1.81
N TRP A 174 5.11 18.33 -2.83
CA TRP A 174 3.83 18.87 -3.30
C TRP A 174 2.63 18.41 -2.47
N LEU A 175 2.63 17.17 -1.99
CA LEU A 175 1.44 16.52 -1.43
C LEU A 175 1.37 16.54 0.09
N ILE A 176 2.51 16.56 0.78
CA ILE A 176 2.55 16.39 2.26
C ILE A 176 3.20 17.60 2.93
N ALA A 177 4.34 18.06 2.44
CA ALA A 177 5.08 19.20 3.02
C ALA A 177 4.21 20.44 3.31
N PRO A 178 3.23 20.85 2.47
CA PRO A 178 2.37 21.99 2.75
C PRO A 178 1.53 21.85 4.02
N MET A 179 1.25 20.61 4.43
CA MET A 179 0.33 20.28 5.52
C MET A 179 1.05 19.79 6.79
N GLU A 180 2.37 19.58 6.75
CA GLU A 180 3.12 18.98 7.87
C GLU A 180 2.92 19.68 9.21
N ALA A 181 2.90 21.02 9.20
CA ALA A 181 2.65 21.81 10.41
C ALA A 181 1.27 21.52 10.99
N ASP A 182 0.23 21.52 10.16
CA ASP A 182 -1.14 21.21 10.59
C ASP A 182 -1.28 19.75 11.03
N LEU A 183 -0.65 18.80 10.33
CA LEU A 183 -0.62 17.38 10.72
C LEU A 183 0.02 17.19 12.10
N GLY A 184 1.16 17.85 12.34
CA GLY A 184 1.87 17.81 13.61
C GLY A 184 1.12 18.49 14.76
N ASP A 185 0.62 19.71 14.54
CA ASP A 185 -0.15 20.46 15.55
C ASP A 185 -1.43 19.72 15.95
N ARG A 186 -2.05 19.03 14.98
CA ARG A 186 -3.23 18.20 15.20
C ARG A 186 -2.91 16.78 15.64
N ARG A 187 -1.62 16.41 15.79
CA ARG A 187 -1.17 15.08 16.21
C ARG A 187 -1.80 13.94 15.41
N ILE A 188 -1.94 14.13 14.11
CA ILE A 188 -2.45 13.08 13.22
C ILE A 188 -1.45 11.93 13.19
N ASP A 189 -1.92 10.70 13.36
CA ASP A 189 -1.12 9.46 13.26
C ASP A 189 -1.57 8.60 12.06
N THR A 190 -2.81 8.74 11.62
CA THR A 190 -3.39 7.99 10.51
C THR A 190 -3.87 8.94 9.42
N LEU A 191 -3.36 8.77 8.19
CA LEU A 191 -3.80 9.51 7.01
C LEU A 191 -4.73 8.64 6.17
N VAL A 192 -5.97 9.06 6.05
CA VAL A 192 -6.92 8.49 5.11
C VAL A 192 -6.93 9.38 3.88
N PHE A 193 -6.61 8.79 2.74
CA PHE A 193 -6.54 9.50 1.47
C PHE A 193 -7.83 9.29 0.69
N CYS A 194 -8.43 10.39 0.28
CA CYS A 194 -9.52 10.39 -0.68
C CYS A 194 -9.01 11.17 -1.89
N VAL A 195 -8.92 10.53 -3.05
CA VAL A 195 -8.03 11.06 -4.10
C VAL A 195 -8.66 11.02 -5.48
N GLY A 196 -8.33 12.06 -6.25
CA GLY A 196 -8.70 12.16 -7.65
C GLY A 196 -7.92 11.21 -8.57
N GLU A 197 -8.23 11.32 -9.85
CA GLU A 197 -7.55 10.64 -10.95
C GLU A 197 -6.02 10.76 -10.83
N ARG A 198 -5.27 9.74 -11.28
CA ARG A 198 -3.80 9.64 -11.24
C ARG A 198 -3.19 9.43 -9.87
N VAL A 199 -3.88 9.82 -8.80
CA VAL A 199 -3.41 9.64 -7.42
C VAL A 199 -3.89 8.32 -6.84
N ARG A 200 -4.97 7.75 -7.37
CA ARG A 200 -5.56 6.45 -6.95
C ARG A 200 -4.59 5.27 -7.03
N SER A 201 -3.58 5.34 -7.89
CA SER A 201 -2.52 4.32 -8.03
C SER A 201 -1.14 4.80 -7.58
N LEU A 202 -1.07 5.94 -6.90
CA LEU A 202 0.19 6.47 -6.38
C LEU A 202 0.61 5.67 -5.15
N PRO A 203 1.84 5.12 -5.09
CA PRO A 203 2.36 4.51 -3.87
C PRO A 203 2.66 5.56 -2.80
N LEU A 204 1.60 6.08 -2.15
CA LEU A 204 1.66 7.14 -1.14
C LEU A 204 2.59 6.77 0.03
N ALA A 205 2.62 5.50 0.40
CA ALA A 205 3.52 4.94 1.41
C ALA A 205 5.01 5.21 1.10
N ALA A 206 5.38 5.27 -0.18
CA ALA A 206 6.76 5.47 -0.63
C ALA A 206 7.14 6.94 -0.84
N LEU A 207 6.22 7.90 -0.62
CA LEU A 207 6.61 9.31 -0.58
C LEU A 207 7.65 9.52 0.52
N HIS A 208 8.63 10.39 0.28
CA HIS A 208 9.82 10.48 1.13
C HIS A 208 10.19 11.92 1.42
N ASP A 209 10.38 12.30 2.69
CA ASP A 209 10.65 13.70 3.07
C ASP A 209 12.12 14.12 2.92
N GLY A 210 12.98 13.15 2.60
CA GLY A 210 14.43 13.31 2.53
C GLY A 210 15.16 12.59 3.66
N GLN A 211 14.44 12.15 4.69
CA GLN A 211 14.91 11.35 5.82
C GLN A 211 14.11 10.06 6.01
N GLN A 212 12.78 10.13 5.88
CA GLN A 212 11.84 9.04 6.16
C GLN A 212 10.78 8.93 5.08
N PHE A 213 10.30 7.71 4.88
CA PHE A 213 9.09 7.41 4.10
C PHE A 213 7.83 7.86 4.85
N LEU A 214 6.77 8.13 4.10
CA LEU A 214 5.48 8.50 4.68
C LEU A 214 4.92 7.38 5.57
N ALA A 215 5.13 6.12 5.20
CA ALA A 215 4.74 4.94 6.00
C ALA A 215 5.52 4.80 7.33
N GLU A 216 6.67 5.46 7.48
CA GLU A 216 7.37 5.55 8.77
C GLU A 216 6.75 6.60 9.69
N LYS A 217 6.00 7.56 9.13
CA LYS A 217 5.44 8.71 9.85
C LYS A 217 3.96 8.52 10.20
N TYR A 218 3.20 7.85 9.34
CA TYR A 218 1.76 7.69 9.46
C TYR A 218 1.29 6.30 9.03
N ASP A 219 0.20 5.85 9.64
CA ASP A 219 -0.57 4.72 9.13
C ASP A 219 -1.50 5.20 8.01
N LEU A 220 -1.65 4.41 6.94
CA LEU A 220 -2.23 4.90 5.68
C LEU A 220 -3.45 4.08 5.26
N GLY A 221 -4.46 4.77 4.72
CA GLY A 221 -5.62 4.15 4.07
C GLY A 221 -6.07 4.93 2.83
N LEU A 222 -6.75 4.27 1.92
CA LEU A 222 -7.33 4.85 0.71
C LEU A 222 -8.83 4.62 0.69
N ILE A 223 -9.63 5.68 0.54
CA ILE A 223 -11.07 5.58 0.37
C ILE A 223 -11.50 6.18 -0.98
N PRO A 224 -12.54 5.63 -1.63
CA PRO A 224 -13.11 6.22 -2.84
C PRO A 224 -13.76 7.58 -2.57
N ALA A 225 -14.55 7.65 -1.50
CA ALA A 225 -15.27 8.80 -0.97
C ALA A 225 -15.65 8.43 0.48
N LEU A 226 -15.74 9.41 1.39
CA LEU A 226 -16.21 9.12 2.75
C LEU A 226 -17.68 8.69 2.74
N THR A 227 -18.50 9.26 1.85
CA THR A 227 -19.91 8.83 1.67
C THR A 227 -20.03 7.37 1.27
N LEU A 228 -19.05 6.84 0.55
CA LEU A 228 -19.03 5.46 0.03
C LEU A 228 -18.30 4.46 0.95
N THR A 229 -17.90 4.90 2.14
CA THR A 229 -17.13 4.07 3.08
C THR A 229 -17.91 3.90 4.38
N ASP A 230 -18.02 2.67 4.91
CA ASP A 230 -18.70 2.39 6.18
C ASP A 230 -17.88 2.90 7.37
N PRO A 231 -18.30 3.97 8.06
CA PRO A 231 -17.54 4.61 9.12
C PRO A 231 -17.54 3.83 10.45
N GLN A 232 -18.11 2.64 10.51
CA GLN A 232 -18.12 1.83 11.73
C GLN A 232 -16.79 1.12 11.95
N PHE A 233 -16.16 1.33 13.10
CA PHE A 233 -15.03 0.52 13.52
C PHE A 233 -15.46 -0.88 13.98
N ARG A 234 -14.81 -1.88 13.40
CA ARG A 234 -14.96 -3.28 13.79
C ARG A 234 -13.60 -3.94 13.93
N ALA A 235 -13.31 -4.27 15.18
CA ALA A 235 -12.06 -4.85 15.62
C ALA A 235 -12.00 -6.35 15.24
N LEU A 236 -10.98 -6.74 14.48
CA LEU A 236 -10.70 -8.14 14.19
C LEU A 236 -10.12 -8.83 15.44
N ARG A 237 -10.84 -9.81 15.99
CA ARG A 237 -10.45 -10.54 17.21
C ARG A 237 -10.80 -12.02 17.11
N GLN A 238 -9.79 -12.88 17.08
CA GLN A 238 -9.97 -14.35 17.05
C GLN A 238 -10.94 -14.80 15.94
N VAL A 239 -10.76 -14.25 14.75
CA VAL A 239 -11.62 -14.47 13.60
C VAL A 239 -11.17 -15.69 12.79
N ASP A 240 -12.11 -16.32 12.09
CA ASP A 240 -11.78 -17.39 11.14
C ASP A 240 -11.39 -16.81 9.77
N VAL A 241 -10.35 -17.38 9.17
CA VAL A 241 -9.86 -17.00 7.84
C VAL A 241 -10.29 -18.02 6.79
N LEU A 242 -10.90 -17.55 5.71
CA LEU A 242 -11.02 -18.32 4.47
C LEU A 242 -9.82 -18.00 3.59
N ALA A 243 -8.90 -18.94 3.43
CA ALA A 243 -7.71 -18.78 2.61
C ALA A 243 -7.81 -19.64 1.35
N MET A 244 -7.81 -19.02 0.18
CA MET A 244 -7.92 -19.73 -1.09
C MET A 244 -6.86 -19.25 -2.08
N GLY A 245 -6.40 -20.13 -2.97
CA GLY A 245 -5.40 -19.71 -3.95
C GLY A 245 -5.03 -20.75 -5.00
N ALA A 246 -4.28 -20.31 -6.00
CA ALA A 246 -3.69 -21.16 -7.03
C ALA A 246 -2.18 -20.93 -7.09
N SER A 247 -1.44 -22.03 -7.04
CA SER A 247 0.03 -22.04 -7.13
C SER A 247 0.53 -22.51 -8.50
N GLU A 248 -0.32 -23.18 -9.26
CA GLU A 248 -0.01 -23.77 -10.57
C GLU A 248 -0.95 -23.19 -11.63
N PHE A 249 -0.40 -22.84 -12.80
CA PHE A 249 -1.16 -22.25 -13.90
C PHE A 249 -0.76 -22.83 -15.25
N ASN A 250 -1.74 -22.94 -16.16
CA ASN A 250 -1.49 -23.42 -17.52
C ASN A 250 -0.88 -22.35 -18.45
N ARG A 251 -1.26 -21.09 -18.23
CA ARG A 251 -0.98 -19.96 -19.15
C ARG A 251 -0.28 -18.79 -18.49
N LEU A 252 -0.19 -18.80 -17.16
CA LEU A 252 0.49 -17.80 -16.35
C LEU A 252 1.69 -18.44 -15.66
N ALA A 253 2.56 -17.62 -15.07
CA ALA A 253 3.67 -18.12 -14.27
C ALA A 253 3.15 -18.76 -12.99
N ASP A 254 3.72 -19.91 -12.62
CA ASP A 254 3.45 -20.56 -11.34
C ASP A 254 3.85 -19.65 -10.16
N LEU A 255 3.08 -19.73 -9.07
CA LEU A 255 3.27 -19.00 -7.82
C LEU A 255 3.51 -19.99 -6.67
N PRO A 256 4.69 -20.65 -6.64
CA PRO A 256 4.98 -21.67 -5.64
C PRO A 256 4.92 -21.19 -4.18
N ALA A 257 5.01 -19.87 -3.91
CA ALA A 257 4.89 -19.35 -2.55
C ALA A 257 3.46 -19.39 -2.02
N VAL A 258 2.44 -19.42 -2.90
CA VAL A 258 1.02 -19.47 -2.50
C VAL A 258 0.73 -20.62 -1.55
N SER A 259 1.28 -21.81 -1.78
CA SER A 259 1.06 -22.95 -0.86
C SER A 259 1.63 -22.70 0.54
N VAL A 260 2.77 -22.02 0.63
CA VAL A 260 3.40 -21.64 1.91
C VAL A 260 2.64 -20.48 2.56
N GLU A 261 2.15 -19.55 1.76
CA GLU A 261 1.37 -18.40 2.21
C GLU A 261 0.04 -18.82 2.84
N LEU A 262 -0.76 -19.66 2.15
CA LEU A 262 -2.05 -20.09 2.67
C LEU A 262 -1.91 -20.86 4.00
N SER A 263 -0.91 -21.76 4.09
CA SER A 263 -0.63 -22.49 5.34
C SER A 263 -0.12 -21.58 6.45
N THR A 264 0.74 -20.61 6.12
CA THR A 264 1.16 -19.59 7.09
C THR A 264 -0.03 -18.81 7.65
N VAL A 265 -0.94 -18.38 6.77
CA VAL A 265 -2.09 -17.55 7.14
C VAL A 265 -3.12 -18.33 7.95
N ALA A 266 -3.58 -19.48 7.45
CA ALA A 266 -4.78 -20.16 7.96
C ALA A 266 -4.52 -21.47 8.73
N ASP A 267 -3.25 -21.89 8.88
CA ASP A 267 -2.87 -23.00 9.79
C ASP A 267 -1.91 -22.54 10.91
N GLU A 268 -0.90 -21.73 10.58
CA GLU A 268 0.12 -21.32 11.56
C GLU A 268 -0.29 -20.13 12.42
N LEU A 269 -0.81 -19.07 11.79
CA LEU A 269 -1.07 -17.78 12.46
C LEU A 269 -2.52 -17.62 12.91
N TRP A 270 -3.48 -18.13 12.13
CA TRP A 270 -4.91 -18.01 12.40
C TRP A 270 -5.63 -19.33 12.18
N PRO A 271 -6.75 -19.58 12.88
CA PRO A 271 -7.66 -20.65 12.50
C PRO A 271 -8.31 -20.32 11.16
N GLY A 272 -8.40 -21.31 10.28
CA GLY A 272 -9.03 -21.09 8.99
C GLY A 272 -9.27 -22.35 8.17
N VAL A 273 -9.78 -22.13 6.97
CA VAL A 273 -10.00 -23.16 5.95
C VAL A 273 -9.17 -22.81 4.72
N ILE A 274 -8.44 -23.79 4.20
CA ILE A 274 -7.59 -23.65 3.02
C ILE A 274 -8.21 -24.38 1.82
N HIS A 275 -8.34 -23.68 0.69
CA HIS A 275 -8.66 -24.28 -0.61
C HIS A 275 -7.59 -23.92 -1.65
N LEU A 276 -6.83 -24.92 -2.09
CA LEU A 276 -5.68 -24.74 -2.99
C LEU A 276 -5.95 -25.41 -4.34
N ASN A 277 -5.49 -24.78 -5.42
CA ASN A 277 -5.47 -25.34 -6.77
C ASN A 277 -6.87 -25.83 -7.19
N ALA A 278 -7.08 -27.15 -7.36
CA ALA A 278 -8.35 -27.70 -7.85
C ALA A 278 -9.58 -27.36 -6.98
N ASP A 279 -9.38 -27.01 -5.71
CA ASP A 279 -10.45 -26.59 -4.81
C ASP A 279 -10.69 -25.06 -4.84
N PHE A 280 -9.81 -24.28 -5.49
CA PHE A 280 -9.97 -22.84 -5.67
C PHE A 280 -10.84 -22.51 -6.89
N THR A 281 -12.16 -22.60 -6.72
CA THR A 281 -13.17 -22.37 -7.76
C THR A 281 -14.26 -21.41 -7.29
N LYS A 282 -15.04 -20.80 -8.22
CA LYS A 282 -16.17 -19.93 -7.84
C LYS A 282 -17.18 -20.65 -6.96
N GLN A 283 -17.45 -21.91 -7.28
CA GLN A 283 -18.45 -22.71 -6.58
C GLN A 283 -18.04 -22.97 -5.13
N VAL A 284 -16.76 -23.24 -4.88
CA VAL A 284 -16.26 -23.43 -3.50
C VAL A 284 -16.26 -22.10 -2.75
N LEU A 285 -15.79 -21.01 -3.36
CA LEU A 285 -15.83 -19.68 -2.75
C LEU A 285 -17.27 -19.32 -2.32
N GLN A 286 -18.25 -19.46 -3.22
CA GLN A 286 -19.66 -19.19 -2.91
C GLN A 286 -20.20 -20.07 -1.77
N ARG A 287 -19.81 -21.34 -1.73
CA ARG A 287 -20.22 -22.28 -0.67
C ARG A 287 -19.63 -21.91 0.68
N GLU A 288 -18.36 -21.51 0.72
CA GLU A 288 -17.70 -21.08 1.95
C GLU A 288 -18.29 -19.78 2.47
N LEU A 289 -18.45 -18.77 1.60
CA LEU A 289 -19.07 -17.50 1.97
C LEU A 289 -20.50 -17.68 2.51
N ALA A 290 -21.28 -18.61 1.95
CA ALA A 290 -22.63 -18.91 2.43
C ALA A 290 -22.69 -19.46 3.88
N GLN A 291 -21.57 -19.88 4.47
CA GLN A 291 -21.50 -20.28 5.87
C GLN A 291 -21.45 -19.07 6.83
N ALA A 292 -21.14 -17.87 6.32
CA ALA A 292 -21.15 -16.61 7.06
C ALA A 292 -20.39 -16.62 8.39
N GLN A 293 -19.23 -17.29 8.43
CA GLN A 293 -18.37 -17.39 9.62
C GLN A 293 -17.01 -16.69 9.48
N TYR A 294 -16.62 -16.29 8.26
CA TYR A 294 -15.31 -15.72 7.98
C TYR A 294 -15.34 -14.20 7.99
N GLU A 295 -14.49 -13.58 8.81
CA GLU A 295 -14.30 -12.11 8.80
C GLU A 295 -13.12 -11.71 7.90
N ILE A 296 -12.24 -12.65 7.55
CA ILE A 296 -11.15 -12.43 6.61
C ILE A 296 -11.26 -13.43 5.46
N VAL A 297 -11.23 -12.91 4.24
CA VAL A 297 -11.10 -13.72 3.02
C VAL A 297 -9.79 -13.37 2.36
N HIS A 298 -8.93 -14.37 2.18
CA HIS A 298 -7.60 -14.23 1.60
C HIS A 298 -7.54 -15.00 0.29
N LEU A 299 -7.28 -14.30 -0.81
CA LEU A 299 -7.15 -14.86 -2.15
C LEU A 299 -5.72 -14.66 -2.66
N ALA A 300 -4.95 -15.75 -2.81
CA ALA A 300 -3.57 -15.71 -3.28
C ALA A 300 -3.44 -16.32 -4.69
N THR A 301 -3.27 -15.46 -5.69
CA THR A 301 -3.29 -15.83 -7.12
C THR A 301 -2.98 -14.60 -7.99
N HIS A 302 -2.86 -14.78 -9.30
CA HIS A 302 -2.83 -13.65 -10.24
C HIS A 302 -4.17 -12.92 -10.27
N ALA A 303 -4.14 -11.59 -10.23
CA ALA A 303 -5.30 -10.75 -10.47
C ALA A 303 -4.90 -9.48 -11.23
N GLU A 304 -5.77 -9.02 -12.14
CA GLU A 304 -5.49 -7.87 -13.01
C GLU A 304 -6.66 -6.88 -12.98
N PHE A 305 -6.36 -5.61 -12.72
CA PHE A 305 -7.26 -4.50 -12.99
C PHE A 305 -6.96 -3.93 -14.37
N GLN A 306 -7.85 -4.20 -15.31
CA GLN A 306 -7.70 -3.83 -16.72
C GLN A 306 -8.38 -2.48 -17.02
N GLU A 307 -7.93 -1.82 -18.09
CA GLU A 307 -8.65 -0.71 -18.70
C GLU A 307 -10.04 -1.17 -19.15
N GLY A 308 -11.02 -0.28 -19.12
CA GLY A 308 -12.38 -0.56 -19.53
C GLY A 308 -13.35 -0.65 -18.36
N ALA A 309 -14.42 -1.42 -18.55
CA ALA A 309 -15.43 -1.64 -17.52
C ALA A 309 -14.96 -2.70 -16.51
N ALA A 310 -15.56 -2.70 -15.32
CA ALA A 310 -15.20 -3.60 -14.22
C ALA A 310 -15.27 -5.10 -14.58
N ASP A 311 -16.01 -5.48 -15.63
CA ASP A 311 -16.10 -6.86 -16.14
C ASP A 311 -14.85 -7.35 -16.89
N GLN A 312 -13.91 -6.47 -17.21
CA GLN A 312 -12.63 -6.82 -17.85
C GLN A 312 -11.53 -7.14 -16.83
N SER A 313 -11.69 -6.67 -15.59
CA SER A 313 -10.77 -6.96 -14.49
C SER A 313 -11.13 -8.30 -13.84
N PHE A 314 -10.13 -9.13 -13.50
CA PHE A 314 -10.37 -10.48 -13.02
C PHE A 314 -9.38 -10.95 -11.95
N ILE A 315 -9.85 -11.90 -11.14
CA ILE A 315 -9.04 -12.75 -10.27
C ILE A 315 -8.95 -14.12 -10.95
N GLN A 316 -7.73 -14.59 -11.18
CA GLN A 316 -7.50 -15.91 -11.77
C GLN A 316 -7.77 -16.98 -10.71
N LEU A 317 -8.74 -17.86 -10.94
CA LEU A 317 -8.96 -19.03 -10.12
C LEU A 317 -8.22 -20.23 -10.73
N TRP A 318 -8.61 -21.45 -10.37
CA TRP A 318 -7.98 -22.65 -10.93
C TRP A 318 -8.05 -22.72 -12.46
N GLN A 319 -6.89 -22.96 -13.08
CA GLN A 319 -6.72 -23.13 -14.52
C GLN A 319 -7.19 -21.93 -15.36
N ASP A 320 -8.32 -22.06 -16.05
CA ASP A 320 -8.87 -21.05 -16.96
C ASP A 320 -10.11 -20.35 -16.36
N GLU A 321 -10.52 -20.71 -15.13
CA GLU A 321 -11.65 -20.08 -14.45
C GLU A 321 -11.24 -18.69 -13.92
N GLN A 322 -11.99 -17.66 -14.28
CA GLN A 322 -11.74 -16.29 -13.86
C GLN A 322 -12.96 -15.72 -13.15
N LEU A 323 -12.75 -15.03 -12.03
CA LEU A 323 -13.78 -14.27 -11.31
C LEU A 323 -13.60 -12.78 -11.62
N ASN A 324 -14.50 -12.19 -12.40
CA ASN A 324 -14.42 -10.76 -12.71
C ASN A 324 -14.97 -9.90 -11.55
N LEU A 325 -14.69 -8.58 -11.56
CA LEU A 325 -15.09 -7.71 -10.44
C LEU A 325 -16.61 -7.56 -10.28
N LEU A 326 -17.41 -7.69 -11.36
CA LEU A 326 -18.87 -7.68 -11.24
C LEU A 326 -19.37 -8.96 -10.57
N GLU A 327 -18.82 -10.11 -10.95
CA GLU A 327 -19.13 -11.39 -10.30
C GLU A 327 -18.66 -11.41 -8.85
N LEU A 328 -17.51 -10.80 -8.56
CA LEU A 328 -17.00 -10.63 -7.20
C LEU A 328 -17.98 -9.77 -6.39
N ARG A 329 -18.45 -8.63 -6.92
CA ARG A 329 -19.49 -7.80 -6.28
C ARG A 329 -20.78 -8.55 -6.00
N ASP A 330 -21.19 -9.42 -6.91
CA ASP A 330 -22.48 -10.11 -6.83
C ASP A 330 -22.46 -11.28 -5.82
N LEU A 331 -21.30 -11.57 -5.19
CA LEU A 331 -21.26 -12.35 -3.95
C LEU A 331 -21.88 -11.46 -2.86
N ASP A 332 -22.80 -11.98 -2.05
CA ASP A 332 -23.63 -11.17 -1.13
C ASP A 332 -22.87 -10.60 0.09
N TRP A 333 -21.75 -9.89 -0.13
CA TRP A 333 -20.82 -9.44 0.91
C TRP A 333 -21.48 -8.57 1.99
N GLN A 334 -22.54 -7.85 1.64
CA GLN A 334 -23.26 -7.00 2.58
C GLN A 334 -23.94 -7.77 3.72
N THR A 335 -24.28 -9.04 3.50
CA THR A 335 -24.83 -9.92 4.53
C THR A 335 -23.76 -10.76 5.22
N LEU A 336 -22.54 -10.77 4.70
CA LEU A 336 -21.42 -11.51 5.24
C LEU A 336 -20.70 -10.72 6.34
N PRO A 337 -20.08 -11.40 7.33
CA PRO A 337 -19.30 -10.73 8.35
C PRO A 337 -17.91 -10.27 7.85
N VAL A 338 -17.61 -10.39 6.55
CA VAL A 338 -16.29 -10.09 5.99
C VAL A 338 -15.88 -8.63 6.23
N GLU A 339 -14.85 -8.47 7.06
CA GLU A 339 -14.20 -7.21 7.41
C GLU A 339 -13.05 -6.89 6.45
N LEU A 340 -12.33 -7.92 5.99
CA LEU A 340 -11.11 -7.77 5.20
C LEU A 340 -11.03 -8.79 4.07
N LEU A 341 -11.00 -8.28 2.84
CA LEU A 341 -10.61 -9.04 1.65
C LEU A 341 -9.14 -8.78 1.35
N VAL A 342 -8.31 -9.82 1.33
CA VAL A 342 -6.90 -9.72 0.93
C VAL A 342 -6.75 -10.32 -0.46
N LEU A 343 -6.28 -9.52 -1.42
CA LEU A 343 -5.92 -9.97 -2.75
C LEU A 343 -4.40 -9.97 -2.88
N SER A 344 -3.81 -11.14 -2.67
CA SER A 344 -2.37 -11.35 -2.67
C SER A 344 -1.88 -11.67 -4.08
N ALA A 345 -1.21 -10.71 -4.72
CA ALA A 345 -0.69 -10.69 -6.11
C ALA A 345 -1.58 -10.04 -7.21
N CYS A 346 -2.34 -9.01 -6.84
CA CYS A 346 -2.94 -8.08 -7.80
C CYS A 346 -1.92 -7.24 -8.58
N GLN A 347 -2.27 -6.89 -9.82
CA GLN A 347 -1.66 -5.81 -10.58
C GLN A 347 -2.71 -4.81 -11.04
N THR A 348 -2.51 -3.54 -10.72
CA THR A 348 -3.25 -2.45 -11.35
C THR A 348 -2.54 -2.03 -12.64
N ALA A 349 -3.30 -1.75 -13.70
CA ALA A 349 -2.76 -1.07 -14.87
C ALA A 349 -2.41 0.39 -14.51
N LEU A 350 -1.22 0.57 -13.90
CA LEU A 350 -0.72 1.87 -13.44
C LEU A 350 -0.81 2.90 -14.57
N GLY A 351 -1.42 4.04 -14.25
CA GLY A 351 -1.63 5.10 -15.19
C GLY A 351 -2.78 4.88 -16.17
N ASN A 352 -3.69 3.93 -15.91
CA ASN A 352 -5.00 3.90 -16.54
C ASN A 352 -6.09 4.40 -15.56
N PRO A 353 -6.80 5.51 -15.87
CA PRO A 353 -7.82 6.08 -14.98
C PRO A 353 -8.97 5.13 -14.60
N GLN A 354 -9.35 4.22 -15.50
CA GLN A 354 -10.43 3.25 -15.24
C GLN A 354 -9.96 2.11 -14.36
N ALA A 355 -8.76 1.58 -14.60
CA ALA A 355 -8.17 0.58 -13.71
C ALA A 355 -7.91 1.15 -12.30
N GLU A 356 -7.51 2.41 -12.22
CA GLU A 356 -7.37 3.18 -10.98
C GLU A 356 -8.68 3.32 -10.22
N LEU A 357 -9.79 3.61 -10.91
CA LEU A 357 -11.13 3.62 -10.32
C LEU A 357 -11.55 2.22 -9.85
N GLY A 358 -11.25 1.19 -10.65
CA GLY A 358 -11.43 -0.21 -10.28
C GLY A 358 -10.77 -0.53 -8.94
N PHE A 359 -9.47 -0.24 -8.84
CA PHE A 359 -8.66 -0.49 -7.65
C PHE A 359 -9.10 0.32 -6.43
N ALA A 360 -9.17 1.65 -6.54
CA ALA A 360 -9.52 2.51 -5.41
C ALA A 360 -10.98 2.38 -4.97
N GLY A 361 -11.83 1.78 -5.81
CA GLY A 361 -13.21 1.44 -5.47
C GLY A 361 -13.39 0.01 -4.97
N LEU A 362 -12.35 -0.83 -4.90
CA LEU A 362 -12.48 -2.28 -4.71
C LEU A 362 -13.36 -2.68 -3.50
N ALA A 363 -13.16 -2.06 -2.34
CA ALA A 363 -13.97 -2.35 -1.15
C ALA A 363 -15.45 -1.96 -1.37
N TYR A 364 -15.71 -0.76 -1.88
CA TYR A 364 -17.06 -0.31 -2.22
C TYR A 364 -17.73 -1.20 -3.28
N GLN A 365 -16.95 -1.64 -4.27
CA GLN A 365 -17.40 -2.48 -5.37
C GLN A 365 -17.82 -3.85 -4.90
N THR A 366 -17.01 -4.47 -4.07
CA THR A 366 -17.31 -5.77 -3.51
C THR A 366 -18.35 -5.66 -2.40
N GLY A 367 -18.43 -4.53 -1.70
CA GLY A 367 -19.26 -4.39 -0.50
C GLY A 367 -18.59 -4.96 0.75
N VAL A 368 -17.31 -5.35 0.67
CA VAL A 368 -16.52 -5.58 1.88
C VAL A 368 -16.15 -4.25 2.52
N ARG A 369 -15.93 -4.24 3.84
CA ARG A 369 -15.52 -3.01 4.54
C ARG A 369 -14.13 -2.56 4.11
N SER A 370 -13.20 -3.49 3.95
CA SER A 370 -11.81 -3.18 3.58
C SER A 370 -11.25 -4.22 2.64
N ALA A 371 -10.41 -3.78 1.70
CA ALA A 371 -9.64 -4.63 0.83
C ALA A 371 -8.16 -4.26 0.87
N LEU A 372 -7.29 -5.24 1.11
CA LEU A 372 -5.83 -5.10 0.96
C LEU A 372 -5.44 -5.68 -0.39
N ALA A 373 -4.89 -4.85 -1.28
CA ALA A 373 -4.50 -5.28 -2.62
C ALA A 373 -3.23 -4.57 -3.09
N SER A 374 -2.51 -5.18 -4.03
CA SER A 374 -1.29 -4.62 -4.60
C SER A 374 -1.53 -3.79 -5.87
N LEU A 375 -0.85 -2.65 -5.95
CA LEU A 375 -0.80 -1.74 -7.10
C LEU A 375 -0.08 -2.33 -8.31
N TRP A 376 0.90 -3.22 -8.08
CA TRP A 376 1.66 -3.91 -9.12
C TRP A 376 2.03 -5.33 -8.67
N SER A 377 2.42 -6.17 -9.62
CA SER A 377 2.96 -7.49 -9.32
C SER A 377 4.27 -7.39 -8.55
N VAL A 378 4.24 -7.84 -7.30
CA VAL A 378 5.44 -8.06 -6.49
C VAL A 378 5.99 -9.47 -6.78
N SER A 379 7.25 -9.73 -6.47
CA SER A 379 7.80 -11.08 -6.54
C SER A 379 7.08 -12.02 -5.57
N ASP A 380 6.87 -13.28 -5.97
CA ASP A 380 6.21 -14.34 -5.18
C ASP A 380 6.74 -14.43 -3.73
N VAL A 381 8.06 -14.49 -3.55
CA VAL A 381 8.69 -14.52 -2.20
C VAL A 381 8.51 -13.21 -1.43
N GLY A 382 8.54 -12.07 -2.11
CA GLY A 382 8.32 -10.76 -1.51
C GLY A 382 6.88 -10.59 -0.99
N THR A 383 5.90 -11.09 -1.73
CA THR A 383 4.50 -11.16 -1.32
C THR A 383 4.34 -12.06 -0.09
N LEU A 384 4.92 -13.27 -0.10
CA LEU A 384 4.94 -14.16 1.05
C LEU A 384 5.53 -13.49 2.30
N ALA A 385 6.63 -12.75 2.13
CA ALA A 385 7.27 -12.02 3.24
C ALA A 385 6.34 -10.97 3.84
N LEU A 386 5.69 -10.16 3.00
CA LEU A 386 4.74 -9.15 3.46
C LEU A 386 3.51 -9.78 4.10
N MET A 387 2.93 -10.83 3.52
CA MET A 387 1.72 -11.46 4.05
C MET A 387 1.99 -12.16 5.38
N ARG A 388 3.14 -12.84 5.51
CA ARG A 388 3.55 -13.43 6.78
C ARG A 388 3.71 -12.36 7.87
N GLU A 389 4.35 -11.24 7.56
CA GLU A 389 4.51 -10.14 8.50
C GLU A 389 3.15 -9.51 8.86
N PHE A 390 2.31 -9.21 7.86
CA PHE A 390 0.99 -8.62 8.04
C PHE A 390 0.08 -9.45 8.93
N TYR A 391 -0.08 -10.74 8.64
CA TYR A 391 -0.92 -11.62 9.47
C TYR A 391 -0.33 -11.88 10.86
N GLY A 392 1.01 -11.84 10.98
CA GLY A 392 1.70 -11.91 12.27
C GLY A 392 1.41 -10.69 13.14
N GLN A 393 1.53 -9.49 12.57
CA GLN A 393 1.18 -8.23 13.22
C GLN A 393 -0.32 -8.18 13.56
N LEU A 394 -1.19 -8.60 12.65
CA LEU A 394 -2.64 -8.66 12.88
C LEU A 394 -2.99 -9.60 14.04
N ALA A 395 -2.30 -10.74 14.15
CA ALA A 395 -2.53 -11.71 15.23
C ALA A 395 -2.08 -11.16 16.61
N GLN A 396 -1.00 -10.39 16.63
CA GLN A 396 -0.45 -9.79 17.85
C GLN A 396 -1.26 -8.57 18.29
N ALA A 397 -1.68 -7.73 17.34
CA ALA A 397 -2.41 -6.49 17.57
C ALA A 397 -3.92 -6.71 17.53
N GLN A 398 -4.44 -7.66 18.32
CA GLN A 398 -5.87 -7.99 18.30
C GLN A 398 -6.75 -6.77 18.62
N GLY A 399 -7.61 -6.42 17.67
CA GLY A 399 -8.48 -5.28 17.73
C GLY A 399 -7.83 -3.92 17.51
N GLU A 400 -6.65 -3.91 16.92
CA GLU A 400 -6.02 -2.73 16.31
C GLU A 400 -6.63 -2.43 14.93
N THR A 401 -6.41 -1.21 14.43
CA THR A 401 -6.86 -0.81 13.10
C THR A 401 -6.08 -1.49 11.99
N LYS A 402 -6.76 -1.74 10.87
CA LYS A 402 -6.14 -2.40 9.70
C LYS A 402 -5.00 -1.55 9.11
N ALA A 403 -5.14 -0.22 9.13
CA ALA A 403 -4.07 0.69 8.72
C ALA A 403 -2.86 0.65 9.64
N ALA A 404 -3.04 0.59 10.96
CA ALA A 404 -1.93 0.48 11.90
C ALA A 404 -1.17 -0.84 11.79
N VAL A 405 -1.87 -1.94 11.48
CA VAL A 405 -1.25 -3.24 11.18
C VAL A 405 -0.43 -3.18 9.89
N LEU A 406 -0.99 -2.63 8.81
CA LEU A 406 -0.25 -2.46 7.55
C LEU A 406 0.95 -1.51 7.73
N GLY A 407 0.79 -0.40 8.44
CA GLY A 407 1.87 0.54 8.75
C GLY A 407 2.99 -0.11 9.54
N SER A 408 2.66 -0.94 10.54
CA SER A 408 3.66 -1.69 11.32
C SER A 408 4.41 -2.71 10.46
N THR A 409 3.68 -3.36 9.54
CA THR A 409 4.27 -4.27 8.54
C THR A 409 5.25 -3.54 7.62
N GLN A 410 4.84 -2.39 7.09
CA GLN A 410 5.67 -1.57 6.21
C GLN A 410 6.93 -1.09 6.93
N ARG A 411 6.80 -0.59 8.17
CA ARG A 411 7.95 -0.17 9.00
C ARG A 411 8.91 -1.32 9.27
N ALA A 412 8.42 -2.50 9.63
CA ALA A 412 9.26 -3.68 9.84
C ALA A 412 10.06 -4.05 8.58
N MET A 413 9.44 -3.97 7.40
CA MET A 413 10.13 -4.19 6.12
C MET A 413 11.16 -3.09 5.82
N ILE A 414 10.78 -1.81 5.95
CA ILE A 414 11.66 -0.65 5.73
C ILE A 414 12.91 -0.72 6.60
N HIS A 415 12.76 -1.13 7.86
CA HIS A 415 13.87 -1.22 8.81
C HIS A 415 14.71 -2.51 8.67
N GLY A 416 14.34 -3.40 7.75
CA GLY A 416 15.05 -4.66 7.50
C GLY A 416 14.87 -5.69 8.62
N GLU A 417 13.76 -5.63 9.34
CA GLU A 417 13.41 -6.60 10.40
C GLU A 417 12.82 -7.88 9.81
N VAL A 418 12.16 -7.77 8.65
CA VAL A 418 11.76 -8.91 7.82
C VAL A 418 12.91 -9.25 6.87
N THR A 419 13.47 -10.45 7.01
CA THR A 419 14.68 -10.84 6.27
C THR A 419 14.52 -12.17 5.55
N LEU A 420 15.19 -12.27 4.40
CA LEU A 420 15.30 -13.49 3.63
C LEU A 420 16.75 -14.00 3.67
N THR A 421 16.88 -15.29 3.91
CA THR A 421 18.10 -16.07 3.70
C THR A 421 17.83 -17.10 2.61
N GLU A 422 18.88 -17.72 2.06
CA GLU A 422 18.73 -18.73 1.00
C GLU A 422 17.71 -19.83 1.33
N THR A 423 17.48 -20.14 2.61
CA THR A 423 16.61 -21.24 3.03
C THR A 423 15.47 -20.83 3.96
N GLN A 424 15.42 -19.58 4.42
CA GLN A 424 14.46 -19.16 5.44
C GLN A 424 13.96 -17.73 5.22
N LEU A 425 12.69 -17.51 5.53
CA LEU A 425 12.08 -16.20 5.75
C LEU A 425 11.92 -15.98 7.26
N VAL A 426 12.43 -14.86 7.76
CA VAL A 426 12.34 -14.46 9.16
C VAL A 426 11.49 -13.20 9.28
N ASN A 427 10.47 -13.23 10.14
CA ASN A 427 9.61 -12.07 10.41
C ASN A 427 10.22 -11.16 11.49
N SER A 428 9.60 -10.00 11.74
CA SER A 428 10.07 -9.01 12.72
C SER A 428 10.20 -9.54 14.15
N SER A 429 9.39 -10.54 14.52
CA SER A 429 9.44 -11.21 15.82
C SER A 429 10.58 -12.24 15.97
N GLY A 430 11.36 -12.47 14.90
CA GLY A 430 12.44 -13.45 14.86
C GLY A 430 12.00 -14.89 14.59
N GLN A 431 10.73 -15.11 14.25
CA GLN A 431 10.23 -16.43 13.86
C GLN A 431 10.58 -16.72 12.40
N ALA A 432 11.18 -17.89 12.17
CA ALA A 432 11.62 -18.33 10.85
C ALA A 432 10.73 -19.44 10.29
N ILE A 433 10.42 -19.38 9.00
CA ILE A 433 9.91 -20.52 8.22
C ILE A 433 10.89 -20.94 7.15
N ALA A 434 10.89 -22.23 6.84
CA ALA A 434 11.71 -22.79 5.78
C ALA A 434 11.09 -22.46 4.41
N LEU A 435 11.93 -21.98 3.49
CA LEU A 435 11.55 -21.76 2.11
C LEU A 435 11.73 -23.07 1.32
N PRO A 436 10.69 -23.54 0.59
CA PRO A 436 10.83 -24.68 -0.30
C PRO A 436 11.84 -24.40 -1.41
N LEU A 437 12.46 -25.45 -1.94
CA LEU A 437 13.52 -25.36 -2.96
C LEU A 437 13.11 -24.52 -4.19
N SER A 438 11.83 -24.53 -4.55
CA SER A 438 11.25 -23.72 -5.64
C SER A 438 11.38 -22.21 -5.42
N LEU A 439 11.44 -21.76 -4.16
CA LEU A 439 11.57 -20.35 -3.81
C LEU A 439 13.02 -19.93 -3.56
N GLN A 440 13.90 -20.86 -3.15
CA GLN A 440 15.29 -20.52 -2.81
C GLN A 440 16.05 -19.87 -3.97
N ALA A 441 15.74 -20.27 -5.21
CA ALA A 441 16.33 -19.67 -6.42
C ALA A 441 15.89 -18.21 -6.65
N GLN A 442 14.77 -17.78 -6.06
CA GLN A 442 14.23 -16.44 -6.19
C GLN A 442 14.76 -15.47 -5.13
N VAL A 443 15.41 -15.97 -4.07
CA VAL A 443 15.84 -15.16 -2.92
C VAL A 443 17.11 -14.35 -3.18
N ALA A 444 17.96 -14.78 -4.12
CA ALA A 444 19.23 -14.13 -4.39
C ALA A 444 19.02 -12.64 -4.74
N ASP A 445 19.75 -11.77 -4.04
CA ASP A 445 19.75 -10.32 -4.26
C ASP A 445 18.42 -9.59 -3.98
N ILE A 446 17.50 -10.18 -3.20
CA ILE A 446 16.31 -9.47 -2.69
C ILE A 446 16.65 -8.63 -1.45
N ASP A 447 16.32 -7.34 -1.52
CA ASP A 447 16.30 -6.43 -0.38
C ASP A 447 14.87 -6.00 -0.07
N LEU A 448 14.27 -6.65 0.93
CA LEU A 448 12.88 -6.38 1.34
C LEU A 448 12.65 -4.97 1.90
N SER A 449 13.70 -4.20 2.20
CA SER A 449 13.57 -2.80 2.61
C SER A 449 13.21 -1.87 1.46
N HIS A 450 13.41 -2.30 0.21
CA HIS A 450 13.08 -1.50 -0.96
C HIS A 450 11.55 -1.34 -1.10
N PRO A 451 11.03 -0.12 -1.40
CA PRO A 451 9.59 0.16 -1.49
C PRO A 451 8.81 -0.66 -2.50
N PHE A 452 9.49 -1.21 -3.51
CA PHE A 452 8.92 -2.20 -4.42
C PHE A 452 8.12 -3.31 -3.72
N TYR A 453 8.58 -3.76 -2.54
CA TYR A 453 7.98 -4.90 -1.83
C TYR A 453 6.82 -4.50 -0.91
N TRP A 454 6.92 -3.36 -0.23
CA TRP A 454 5.97 -2.98 0.83
C TRP A 454 5.02 -1.83 0.46
N SER A 455 5.40 -0.95 -0.47
CA SER A 455 4.54 0.16 -0.91
C SER A 455 3.56 -0.22 -2.02
N ALA A 456 3.68 -1.45 -2.53
CA ALA A 456 2.74 -2.00 -3.49
C ALA A 456 1.36 -2.22 -2.86
N PHE A 457 1.31 -2.64 -1.60
CA PHE A 457 0.07 -3.01 -0.93
C PHE A 457 -0.60 -1.79 -0.31
N VAL A 458 -1.86 -1.60 -0.66
CA VAL A 458 -2.69 -0.48 -0.23
C VAL A 458 -3.96 -1.04 0.39
N LEU A 459 -4.35 -0.45 1.53
CA LEU A 459 -5.61 -0.72 2.18
C LEU A 459 -6.68 0.22 1.62
N VAL A 460 -7.66 -0.35 0.93
CA VAL A 460 -8.78 0.35 0.29
C VAL A 460 -10.07 0.12 1.08
N GLY A 461 -10.93 1.12 1.21
CA GLY A 461 -12.16 1.04 2.01
C GLY A 461 -11.94 1.57 3.42
N ALA A 462 -12.60 1.03 4.43
CA ALA A 462 -12.49 1.45 5.82
C ALA A 462 -11.14 1.03 6.44
N PRO A 463 -10.12 1.90 6.61
CA PRO A 463 -8.83 1.49 7.16
C PRO A 463 -8.83 1.23 8.67
N TRP A 464 -9.90 1.62 9.36
CA TRP A 464 -10.02 1.50 10.82
C TRP A 464 -10.32 0.07 11.26
#